data_AF-A0A497F7V9-F1
#
_entry.id   AF-A0A497F7V9-F1
#
_cell.length_a   1.000
_cell.length_b   1.000
_cell.length_c   1.000
_cell.angle_alpha   90.00
_cell.angle_beta   90.00
_cell.angle_gamma   90.00
#
_symmetry.space_group_name_H-M   'P 1'
#
loop_
_entity.id
_entity.type
_entity.pdbx_description
1 polymer ?
#
loop_
_entity_poly.entity_id
_entity_poly.type
_entity_poly.pdbx_seq_one_letter_code
_entity_poly.pdbx_strand_id
1 'polypeptide(L)'
;MLSRLFRYFVYFRRAHATYFAFLLGLLNFVVIQYRLLIEYVPLLKSLFPSMLYFTLTFIALYVPIALALGWFDYRRGVARKELHIATTSNPITREYHLVLNAELIESIARLLELHGEHEQARKLREAYNQFRRLFK
;
A
#
# COMPACT_ATOMS: atom_id res chain seq x y z
N MET A 1 -24.38 10.57 19.97
CA MET A 1 -23.15 10.26 20.76
C MET A 1 -22.43 9.02 20.25
N LEU A 2 -23.14 7.90 20.04
CA LEU A 2 -22.59 6.63 19.55
C LEU A 2 -21.78 6.75 18.24
N SER A 3 -22.25 7.55 17.28
CA SER A 3 -21.57 7.79 16.00
C SER A 3 -20.17 8.41 16.13
N ARG A 4 -19.94 9.28 17.13
CA ARG A 4 -18.61 9.87 17.39
C ARG A 4 -17.66 8.86 18.01
N LEU A 5 -18.16 8.01 18.91
CA LEU A 5 -17.38 6.94 19.55
C LEU A 5 -16.94 5.88 18.53
N PHE A 6 -17.83 5.43 17.64
CA PHE A 6 -17.44 4.50 16.57
C PHE A 6 -16.37 5.08 15.66
N ARG A 7 -16.45 6.38 15.34
CA ARG A 7 -15.42 7.05 14.56
C ARG A 7 -14.07 7.04 15.26
N TYR A 8 -14.03 7.35 16.56
CA TYR A 8 -12.79 7.28 17.35
C TYR A 8 -12.26 5.85 17.47
N PHE A 9 -13.14 4.86 17.61
CA PHE A 9 -12.74 3.46 17.62
C PHE A 9 -12.11 3.04 16.29
N VAL A 10 -12.65 3.47 15.15
CA VAL A 10 -12.05 3.21 13.83
C VAL A 10 -10.67 3.87 13.73
N TYR A 11 -10.51 5.10 14.21
CA TYR A 11 -9.22 5.79 14.22
C TYR A 11 -8.21 5.06 15.10
N PHE A 12 -8.63 4.67 16.30
CA PHE A 12 -7.81 3.90 17.23
C PHE A 12 -7.38 2.56 16.62
N ARG A 13 -8.33 1.77 16.10
CA ARG A 13 -8.04 0.45 15.50
C ARG A 13 -7.07 0.58 14.34
N ARG A 14 -7.26 1.59 13.48
CA ARG A 14 -6.37 1.84 12.34
C ARG A 14 -4.96 2.22 12.80
N ALA A 15 -4.84 3.14 13.76
CA ALA A 15 -3.54 3.55 14.30
C ALA A 15 -2.85 2.40 15.03
N HIS A 16 -3.60 1.65 15.85
CA HIS A 16 -3.10 0.51 16.61
C HIS A 16 -2.57 -0.58 15.69
N ALA A 17 -3.37 -1.02 14.71
CA ALA A 17 -2.98 -2.09 13.79
C ALA A 17 -1.81 -1.70 12.90
N THR A 18 -1.76 -0.44 12.43
CA THR A 18 -0.75 -0.02 11.44
C THR A 18 0.59 0.37 12.09
N TYR A 19 0.56 1.11 13.19
CA TYR A 19 1.77 1.72 13.76
C TYR A 19 2.21 1.04 15.06
N PHE A 20 1.28 0.90 16.02
CA PHE A 20 1.64 0.37 17.34
C PHE A 20 1.95 -1.11 17.31
N ALA A 21 1.09 -1.92 16.68
CA ALA A 21 1.30 -3.36 16.56
C ALA A 21 2.58 -3.67 15.78
N PHE A 22 2.87 -2.90 14.72
CA PHE A 22 4.13 -3.01 13.97
C PHE A 22 5.35 -2.71 14.85
N LEU A 23 5.36 -1.55 15.52
CA LEU A 23 6.49 -1.15 16.36
C LEU A 23 6.69 -2.09 17.55
N LEU A 24 5.62 -2.44 18.27
CA LEU A 24 5.68 -3.39 19.37
C LEU A 24 6.10 -4.79 18.89
N GLY A 25 5.63 -5.22 17.74
CA GLY A 25 6.06 -6.47 17.11
C GLY A 25 7.56 -6.47 16.83
N LEU A 26 8.10 -5.38 16.28
CA LEU A 26 9.53 -5.24 16.01
C LEU A 26 10.37 -5.24 17.30
N LEU A 27 9.94 -4.48 18.31
CA LEU A 27 10.62 -4.44 19.61
C LEU A 27 10.60 -5.80 20.30
N ASN A 28 9.44 -6.46 20.33
CA ASN A 28 9.31 -7.80 20.90
C ASN A 28 10.15 -8.81 20.14
N PHE A 29 10.18 -8.75 18.80
CA PHE A 29 11.04 -9.60 18.00
C PHE A 29 12.50 -9.43 18.41
N VAL A 30 13.01 -8.19 18.50
CA VAL A 30 14.39 -7.93 18.92
C VAL A 30 14.66 -8.49 20.33
N VAL A 31 13.78 -8.23 21.29
CA VAL A 31 13.92 -8.72 22.67
C VAL A 31 13.92 -10.25 22.73
N ILE A 32 12.93 -10.90 22.11
CA ILE A 32 12.76 -12.35 22.13
C ILE A 32 13.92 -13.04 21.43
N GLN A 33 14.31 -12.56 20.24
CA GLN A 33 15.44 -13.15 19.51
C GLN A 33 16.75 -12.99 20.27
N TYR A 34 16.98 -11.82 20.88
CA TYR A 34 18.19 -11.64 21.64
C TYR A 34 18.22 -12.55 22.89
N ARG A 35 17.15 -12.51 23.68
CA ARG A 35 17.08 -13.24 24.96
C ARG A 35 17.01 -14.74 24.78
N LEU A 36 16.20 -15.25 23.83
CA LEU A 36 15.96 -16.69 23.69
C LEU A 36 16.89 -17.39 22.71
N LEU A 37 17.50 -16.67 21.76
CA LEU A 37 18.39 -17.27 20.76
C LEU A 37 19.85 -16.82 20.94
N ILE A 38 20.10 -15.51 20.90
CA ILE A 38 21.47 -14.98 20.86
C ILE A 38 22.21 -15.25 22.18
N GLU A 39 21.57 -15.04 23.33
CA GLU A 39 22.22 -15.28 24.62
C GLU A 39 22.57 -16.75 24.88
N TYR A 40 21.83 -17.68 24.28
CA TYR A 40 21.99 -19.12 24.48
C TYR A 40 22.93 -19.79 23.48
N VAL A 41 23.16 -19.20 22.31
CA VAL A 41 24.07 -19.75 21.30
C VAL A 41 25.43 -19.04 21.38
N PRO A 42 26.51 -19.71 21.83
CA PRO A 42 27.81 -19.06 22.08
C PRO A 42 28.37 -18.29 20.89
N LEU A 43 28.21 -18.84 19.67
CA LEU A 43 28.63 -18.18 18.44
C LEU A 43 27.92 -16.84 18.23
N LEU A 44 26.59 -16.81 18.35
CA LEU A 44 25.82 -15.57 18.17
C LEU A 44 26.12 -14.56 19.28
N LYS A 45 26.26 -15.01 20.54
CA LYS A 45 26.64 -14.15 21.66
C LYS A 45 28.02 -13.50 21.46
N SER A 46 28.96 -14.20 20.83
CA SER A 46 30.27 -13.65 20.51
C SER A 46 30.20 -12.52 19.46
N LEU A 47 29.31 -12.66 18.47
CA LEU A 47 29.08 -11.64 17.45
C LEU A 47 28.26 -10.45 17.97
N PHE A 48 27.31 -10.73 18.87
CA PHE A 48 26.39 -9.76 19.44
C PHE A 48 26.46 -9.78 20.97
N PRO A 49 27.50 -9.17 21.56
CA PRO A 49 27.76 -9.26 23.00
C PRO A 49 26.76 -8.47 23.85
N SER A 50 26.03 -7.52 23.27
CA SER A 50 24.99 -6.76 23.96
C SER A 50 23.72 -6.64 23.12
N MET A 51 22.59 -6.53 23.82
CA MET A 51 21.28 -6.36 23.20
C MET A 51 21.22 -5.08 22.37
N LEU A 52 21.88 -4.02 22.83
CA LEU A 52 21.92 -2.74 22.12
C LEU A 52 22.73 -2.86 20.81
N TYR A 53 23.87 -3.57 20.83
CA TYR A 53 24.64 -3.86 19.61
C TYR A 53 23.83 -4.66 18.59
N PHE A 54 23.15 -5.71 19.04
CA PHE A 54 22.25 -6.48 18.19
C PHE A 54 21.14 -5.60 17.60
N THR A 55 20.48 -4.80 18.44
CA THR A 55 19.36 -3.95 18.03
C THR A 55 19.78 -2.96 16.94
N LEU A 56 20.90 -2.25 17.14
CA LEU A 56 21.40 -1.28 16.17
C LEU A 56 21.78 -1.94 14.85
N THR A 57 22.49 -3.07 14.91
CA THR A 57 22.90 -3.82 13.72
C THR A 57 21.67 -4.37 12.97
N PHE A 58 20.71 -4.91 13.70
CA PHE A 58 19.46 -5.42 13.16
C PHE A 58 18.68 -4.30 12.46
N ILE A 59 18.48 -3.14 13.08
CA ILE A 59 17.76 -2.01 12.45
C ILE A 59 18.50 -1.53 11.19
N ALA A 60 19.83 -1.41 11.27
CA ALA A 60 20.65 -0.96 10.15
C ALA A 60 20.58 -1.89 8.93
N LEU A 61 20.36 -3.19 9.13
CA LEU A 61 20.20 -4.17 8.04
C LEU A 61 18.73 -4.35 7.64
N TYR A 62 17.83 -4.43 8.61
CA TYR A 62 16.42 -4.68 8.41
C TYR A 62 15.75 -3.57 7.62
N VAL A 63 16.02 -2.30 7.95
CA VAL A 63 15.36 -1.16 7.28
C VAL A 63 15.69 -1.11 5.78
N PRO A 64 16.96 -1.14 5.35
CA PRO A 64 17.29 -1.16 3.91
C PRO A 64 16.72 -2.37 3.18
N ILE A 65 16.80 -3.56 3.77
CA ILE A 65 16.28 -4.79 3.15
C ILE A 65 14.76 -4.72 3.02
N ALA A 66 14.06 -4.30 4.07
CA ALA A 66 12.61 -4.16 4.05
C ALA A 66 12.16 -3.12 3.01
N LEU A 67 12.87 -1.99 2.89
CA LEU A 67 12.61 -0.98 1.86
C LEU A 67 12.85 -1.54 0.45
N ALA A 68 13.94 -2.27 0.24
CA ALA A 68 14.27 -2.87 -1.05
C ALA A 68 13.22 -3.91 -1.47
N LEU A 69 12.84 -4.80 -0.55
CA LEU A 69 11.81 -5.81 -0.79
C LEU A 69 10.44 -5.17 -1.01
N GLY A 70 10.06 -4.19 -0.19
CA GLY A 70 8.80 -3.47 -0.34
C GLY A 70 8.72 -2.72 -1.66
N TRP A 71 9.82 -2.06 -2.07
CA TRP A 71 9.91 -1.41 -3.38
C TRP A 71 9.82 -2.41 -4.53
N PHE A 72 10.49 -3.56 -4.41
CA PHE A 72 10.44 -4.60 -5.43
C PHE A 72 9.03 -5.18 -5.57
N ASP A 73 8.38 -5.52 -4.45
CA ASP A 73 7.01 -6.04 -4.46
C ASP A 73 6.01 -5.01 -5.01
N TYR A 74 6.15 -3.74 -4.63
CA TYR A 74 5.32 -2.67 -5.17
C TYR A 74 5.51 -2.49 -6.70
N ARG A 75 6.73 -2.66 -7.22
CA ARG A 75 7.01 -2.48 -8.65
C ARG A 75 6.74 -3.71 -9.50
N ARG A 76 6.98 -4.91 -9.00
CA ARG A 76 6.99 -6.15 -9.80
C ARG A 76 6.25 -7.32 -9.16
N GLY A 77 5.80 -7.17 -7.91
CA GLY A 77 5.23 -8.25 -7.13
C GLY A 77 3.71 -8.23 -7.03
N VAL A 78 3.23 -8.76 -5.91
CA VAL A 78 1.83 -9.16 -5.69
C VAL A 78 0.95 -7.96 -5.39
N ALA A 79 1.50 -6.92 -4.76
CA ALA A 79 0.77 -5.70 -4.40
C ALA A 79 0.00 -5.06 -5.56
N ARG A 80 0.54 -5.08 -6.79
CA ARG A 80 -0.18 -4.57 -7.98
C ARG A 80 -1.40 -5.42 -8.33
N LYS A 81 -1.25 -6.74 -8.25
CA LYS A 81 -2.33 -7.69 -8.54
C LYS A 81 -3.42 -7.63 -7.47
N GLU A 82 -3.04 -7.51 -6.21
CA GLU A 82 -3.99 -7.33 -5.11
C GLU A 82 -4.77 -6.02 -5.23
N LEU A 83 -4.12 -4.91 -5.57
CA LEU A 83 -4.81 -3.65 -5.82
C LEU A 83 -5.79 -3.77 -6.99
N HIS A 84 -5.38 -4.46 -8.05
CA HIS A 84 -6.26 -4.72 -9.19
C HIS A 84 -7.45 -5.61 -8.83
N ILE A 85 -7.25 -6.67 -8.05
CA ILE A 85 -8.33 -7.52 -7.55
C ILE A 85 -9.23 -6.74 -6.60
N ALA A 86 -8.68 -5.93 -5.69
CA ALA A 86 -9.46 -5.15 -4.73
C ALA A 86 -10.33 -4.08 -5.43
N THR A 87 -9.82 -3.45 -6.49
CA THR A 87 -10.56 -2.47 -7.29
C THR A 87 -11.63 -3.10 -8.18
N THR A 88 -11.38 -4.31 -8.70
CA THR A 88 -12.32 -5.01 -9.58
C THR A 88 -13.36 -5.82 -8.80
N SER A 89 -13.02 -6.32 -7.61
CA SER A 89 -13.90 -7.18 -6.80
C SER A 89 -14.99 -6.41 -6.07
N ASN A 90 -14.80 -5.12 -5.79
CA ASN A 90 -15.85 -4.30 -5.19
C ASN A 90 -16.78 -3.73 -6.29
N PRO A 91 -18.05 -4.16 -6.37
CA PRO A 91 -18.97 -3.73 -7.42
C PRO A 91 -19.21 -2.22 -7.40
N ILE A 92 -19.24 -1.62 -6.21
CA ILE A 92 -19.47 -0.18 -6.04
C ILE A 92 -18.27 0.61 -6.58
N THR A 93 -17.05 0.20 -6.25
CA THR A 93 -15.84 0.91 -6.74
C THR A 93 -15.68 0.75 -8.24
N ARG A 94 -15.99 -0.44 -8.78
CA ARG A 94 -16.02 -0.68 -10.22
C ARG A 94 -17.03 0.22 -10.94
N GLU A 95 -18.23 0.38 -10.38
CA GLU A 95 -19.27 1.23 -10.95
C GLU A 95 -18.89 2.72 -10.91
N TYR A 96 -18.37 3.22 -9.79
CA TYR A 96 -17.84 4.59 -9.70
C TYR A 96 -16.72 4.83 -10.71
N HIS A 97 -15.77 3.89 -10.87
CA HIS A 97 -14.69 4.02 -11.85
C HIS A 97 -15.16 3.98 -13.31
N LEU A 98 -16.31 3.36 -13.60
CA LEU A 98 -16.82 3.32 -14.97
C LEU A 98 -17.73 4.53 -15.27
N VAL A 99 -18.67 4.85 -14.37
CA VAL A 99 -19.67 5.90 -14.59
C VAL A 99 -19.09 7.29 -14.42
N LEU A 100 -18.39 7.56 -13.31
CA LEU A 100 -17.83 8.89 -13.02
C LEU A 100 -16.77 9.29 -14.05
N ASN A 101 -15.96 8.32 -14.49
CA ASN A 101 -14.96 8.56 -15.52
C ASN A 101 -15.60 8.78 -16.90
N ALA A 102 -16.76 8.20 -17.21
CA ALA A 102 -17.44 8.44 -18.49
C ALA A 102 -17.87 9.91 -18.63
N GLU A 103 -18.48 10.46 -17.59
CA GLU A 103 -18.96 11.85 -17.57
C GLU A 103 -17.80 12.85 -17.61
N LEU A 104 -16.71 12.57 -16.89
CA LEU A 104 -15.49 13.37 -16.94
C LEU A 104 -14.82 13.33 -18.32
N ILE A 105 -14.72 12.15 -18.95
CA ILE A 105 -14.16 12.01 -20.29
C ILE A 105 -15.01 12.78 -21.31
N GLU A 106 -16.34 12.68 -21.23
CA GLU A 106 -17.24 13.37 -22.15
C GLU A 106 -17.16 14.89 -21.99
N SER A 107 -17.10 15.38 -20.75
CA SER A 107 -16.94 16.81 -20.48
C SER A 107 -15.59 17.35 -20.97
N ILE A 108 -14.49 16.61 -20.78
CA ILE A 108 -13.18 16.96 -21.34
C ILE A 108 -13.20 16.95 -22.87
N ALA A 109 -13.81 15.94 -23.49
CA ALA A 109 -13.94 15.87 -24.95
C ALA A 109 -14.71 17.07 -25.51
N ARG A 110 -15.78 17.51 -24.85
CA ARG A 110 -16.51 18.73 -25.22
C ARG A 110 -15.66 19.99 -25.07
N LEU A 111 -14.86 20.10 -24.01
CA LEU A 111 -13.95 21.25 -23.83
C LEU A 111 -12.89 21.31 -24.93
N LEU A 112 -12.35 20.16 -25.36
CA LEU A 112 -11.41 20.06 -26.47
C LEU A 112 -12.06 20.44 -27.80
N GLU A 113 -13.30 20.00 -28.05
CA GLU A 113 -14.09 20.40 -29.22
C GLU A 113 -14.34 21.91 -29.24
N LEU A 114 -14.61 22.52 -28.08
CA LEU A 114 -14.79 23.98 -27.96
C LEU A 114 -13.49 24.77 -28.23
N HIS A 115 -12.32 24.17 -28.01
CA HIS A 115 -11.02 24.76 -28.33
C HIS A 115 -10.53 24.44 -29.75
N GLY A 116 -11.36 23.79 -30.57
CA GLY A 116 -11.03 23.40 -31.94
C GLY A 116 -10.13 22.16 -32.06
N GLU A 117 -9.83 21.48 -30.93
CA GLU A 117 -9.02 20.28 -30.87
C GLU A 117 -9.86 19.00 -31.10
N HIS A 118 -10.65 18.99 -32.16
CA HIS A 118 -11.57 17.89 -32.48
C HIS A 118 -10.88 16.52 -32.66
N GLU A 119 -9.63 16.52 -33.14
CA GLU A 119 -8.85 15.29 -33.28
C GLU A 119 -8.48 14.70 -31.91
N GLN A 120 -8.12 15.55 -30.94
CA GLN A 120 -7.78 15.11 -29.59
C GLN A 120 -9.01 14.62 -28.84
N ALA A 121 -10.15 15.31 -29.01
CA ALA A 121 -11.43 14.86 -28.46
C ALA A 121 -11.83 13.47 -28.97
N ARG A 122 -11.66 13.21 -30.28
CA ARG A 122 -11.91 11.88 -30.87
C ARG A 122 -10.98 10.81 -30.30
N LYS A 123 -9.67 11.07 -30.26
CA LYS A 123 -8.69 10.14 -29.68
C LYS A 123 -8.99 9.81 -28.22
N LEU A 124 -9.41 10.81 -27.43
CA LEU A 124 -9.78 10.62 -26.03
C LEU A 124 -11.00 9.71 -25.86
N ARG A 125 -12.07 9.94 -26.64
CA ARG A 125 -13.28 9.10 -26.63
C ARG A 125 -12.96 7.65 -27.06
N GLU A 126 -12.13 7.48 -28.10
CA GLU A 126 -11.71 6.17 -28.59
C GLU A 126 -10.87 5.41 -27.55
N ALA A 127 -9.87 6.07 -26.95
CA ALA A 127 -9.05 5.49 -25.90
C ALA A 127 -9.88 5.07 -24.68
N TYR A 128 -10.85 5.90 -24.27
CA TYR A 128 -11.75 5.57 -23.17
C TYR A 128 -12.68 4.39 -23.50
N ASN A 129 -13.21 4.34 -24.72
CA ASN A 129 -14.05 3.21 -25.15
C ASN A 129 -13.26 1.90 -25.24
N GLN A 130 -12.00 1.95 -25.66
CA GLN A 130 -11.10 0.80 -25.65
C GLN A 130 -10.80 0.35 -24.21
N PHE A 131 -10.48 1.28 -23.32
CA PHE A 131 -10.30 1.01 -21.89
C PHE A 131 -11.55 0.37 -21.27
N ARG A 132 -12.74 0.92 -21.52
CA ARG A 132 -14.01 0.39 -21.03
C ARG A 132 -14.29 -1.05 -21.51
N ARG A 133 -13.85 -1.42 -22.71
CA ARG A 133 -13.97 -2.79 -23.24
C ARG A 133 -13.02 -3.78 -22.57
N LEU A 134 -11.82 -3.34 -22.18
CA LEU A 134 -10.84 -4.18 -21.48
C LEU A 134 -11.23 -4.50 -20.03
N PHE A 135 -12.08 -3.67 -19.41
CA PHE A 135 -12.54 -3.80 -18.03
C PHE A 135 -14.00 -4.31 -17.90
N LYS A 136 -14.62 -4.71 -19.02
CA LYS A 136 -15.92 -5.39 -19.04
C LYS A 136 -15.74 -6.86 -18.72
#